data_AF-E1RE73-F1
#
_entry.id   AF-E1RE73-F1
#
_cell.length_a   1.000
_cell.length_b   1.000
_cell.length_c   1.000
_cell.angle_alpha   90.00
_cell.angle_beta   90.00
_cell.angle_gamma   90.00
#
_symmetry.space_group_name_H-M   'P 1'
#
loop_
_entity.id
_entity.type
_entity.pdbx_description
1 polymer ?
#
loop_
_entity_poly.entity_id
_entity_poly.type
_entity_poly.pdbx_seq_one_letter_code
_entity_poly.pdbx_strand_id
1 'polypeptide(L)'
;MNLPPCDIMTCDEVVRNYLPQLRAELVCRLVEEKGISQAKVAKWMGISRAAVSQYMSRKRGSGEIYISMDLDDIIESWADGVITGEGSVTICDICRCVQKVNQITRKPK
;
A
#
# COMPACT_ATOMS: atom_id res chain seq x y z
N MET A 1 3.50 -18.21 -18.59
CA MET A 1 2.54 -17.24 -18.00
C MET A 1 3.10 -15.86 -18.26
N ASN A 2 2.42 -15.05 -19.07
CA ASN A 2 2.89 -13.72 -19.42
C ASN A 2 2.33 -12.73 -18.40
N LEU A 3 3.20 -12.15 -17.56
CA LEU A 3 2.85 -10.95 -16.81
C LEU A 3 2.38 -9.89 -17.82
N PRO A 4 1.34 -9.10 -17.49
CA PRO A 4 0.97 -7.97 -18.33
C PRO A 4 2.20 -7.06 -18.54
N PRO A 5 2.33 -6.45 -19.72
CA PRO A 5 3.45 -5.57 -20.00
C PRO A 5 3.53 -4.46 -18.96
N CYS A 6 4.74 -4.14 -18.49
CA CYS A 6 4.95 -3.01 -17.60
C CYS A 6 4.78 -1.72 -18.41
N ASP A 7 3.55 -1.21 -18.45
CA ASP A 7 3.17 0.00 -19.17
C ASP A 7 2.41 1.00 -18.27
N ILE A 8 2.20 2.19 -18.81
CA ILE A 8 1.55 3.28 -18.07
C ILE A 8 0.12 2.94 -17.64
N MET A 9 -0.59 2.10 -18.40
CA MET A 9 -1.97 1.71 -18.10
C MET A 9 -2.02 0.77 -16.90
N THR A 10 -1.10 -0.19 -16.86
CA THR A 10 -0.93 -1.10 -15.73
C THR A 10 -0.53 -0.35 -14.47
N CYS A 11 0.42 0.59 -14.56
CA CYS A 11 0.82 1.40 -13.41
C CYS A 11 -0.32 2.31 -12.91
N ASP A 12 -1.08 2.95 -13.81
CA ASP A 12 -2.22 3.81 -13.45
C ASP A 12 -3.33 2.99 -12.75
N GLU A 13 -3.62 1.77 -13.22
CA GLU A 13 -4.56 0.87 -12.56
C GLU A 13 -4.11 0.52 -11.13
N VAL A 14 -2.84 0.16 -10.95
CA VAL A 14 -2.28 -0.14 -9.62
C VAL A 14 -2.37 1.06 -8.69
N VAL A 15 -2.02 2.25 -9.19
CA VAL A 15 -2.05 3.49 -8.42
C VAL A 15 -3.47 3.90 -8.04
N ARG A 16 -4.48 3.65 -8.88
CA ARG A 16 -5.88 3.98 -8.57
C ARG A 16 -6.53 2.96 -7.65
N ASN A 17 -6.27 1.67 -7.86
CA ASN A 17 -7.03 0.61 -7.23
C ASN A 17 -6.40 0.05 -5.96
N TYR A 18 -5.08 0.20 -5.76
CA TYR A 18 -4.37 -0.42 -4.62
C TYR A 18 -3.67 0.61 -3.75
N LEU A 19 -2.99 1.59 -4.35
CA LEU A 19 -2.14 2.49 -3.59
C LEU A 19 -2.88 3.32 -2.51
N PRO A 20 -4.13 3.80 -2.71
CA PRO A 20 -4.88 4.51 -1.68
C PRO A 20 -5.18 3.64 -0.46
N GLN A 21 -5.57 2.38 -0.69
CA GLN A 21 -5.94 1.42 0.36
C GLN A 21 -4.69 0.93 1.11
N LEU A 22 -3.60 0.66 0.38
CA LEU A 22 -2.31 0.31 0.99
C LEU A 22 -1.74 1.45 1.84
N ARG A 23 -1.88 2.70 1.41
CA ARG A 23 -1.51 3.85 2.26
C ARG A 23 -2.37 3.96 3.51
N ALA A 24 -3.66 3.67 3.39
CA ALA A 24 -4.56 3.66 4.55
C ALA A 24 -4.15 2.57 5.55
N GLU A 25 -3.85 1.38 5.05
CA GLU A 25 -3.36 0.26 5.84
C GLU A 25 -2.05 0.56 6.54
N LEU A 26 -1.04 1.04 5.79
CA LEU A 26 0.25 1.48 6.33
C LEU A 26 0.08 2.48 7.49
N VAL A 27 -0.78 3.49 7.29
CA VAL A 27 -1.03 4.51 8.31
C VAL A 27 -1.70 3.90 9.55
N CYS A 28 -2.68 3.01 9.38
CA CYS A 28 -3.31 2.30 10.49
C CYS A 28 -2.28 1.50 11.28
N ARG A 29 -1.41 0.71 10.64
CA ARG A 29 -0.37 -0.06 11.36
C ARG A 29 0.60 0.83 12.12
N LEU A 30 1.08 1.91 11.49
CA LEU A 30 2.00 2.83 12.16
C LEU A 30 1.36 3.47 13.41
N VAL A 31 0.09 3.86 13.33
CA VAL A 31 -0.58 4.58 14.42
C VAL A 31 -1.16 3.66 15.48
N GLU A 32 -1.95 2.66 15.07
CA GLU A 32 -2.74 1.80 15.95
C GLU A 32 -1.91 0.64 16.51
N GLU A 33 -1.08 -0.01 15.68
CA GLU A 33 -0.30 -1.19 16.10
C GLU A 33 1.06 -0.79 16.65
N LYS A 34 1.78 0.11 15.98
CA LYS A 34 3.13 0.57 16.38
C LYS A 34 3.09 1.78 17.33
N GLY A 35 1.90 2.31 17.64
CA GLY A 35 1.68 3.36 18.64
C GLY A 35 2.26 4.73 18.29
N ILE A 36 2.47 5.01 17.00
CA ILE A 36 3.17 6.22 16.54
C ILE A 36 2.15 7.35 16.36
N SER A 37 2.46 8.54 16.88
CA SER A 37 1.54 9.67 16.75
C SER A 37 1.32 10.08 15.29
N GLN A 38 0.08 10.47 14.95
CA GLN A 38 -0.27 10.94 13.59
C GLN A 38 0.63 12.10 13.12
N ALA A 39 1.09 12.96 14.04
CA ALA A 39 2.02 14.04 13.73
C ALA A 39 3.39 13.54 13.27
N LYS A 40 3.91 12.48 13.90
CA LYS A 40 5.20 11.87 13.53
C LYS A 40 5.09 11.12 12.21
N VAL A 41 4.02 10.35 12.03
CA VAL A 41 3.72 9.66 10.76
C VAL A 41 3.61 10.66 9.60
N ALA A 42 2.88 11.76 9.78
CA ALA A 42 2.76 12.83 8.79
C ALA A 42 4.13 13.40 8.39
N LYS A 43 5.00 13.66 9.38
CA LYS A 43 6.36 14.16 9.15
C LYS A 43 7.21 13.17 8.35
N TRP A 44 7.22 11.90 8.73
CA TRP A 44 8.03 10.88 8.05
C TRP A 44 7.56 10.59 6.63
N MET A 45 6.25 10.56 6.41
CA MET A 45 5.67 10.31 5.09
C MET A 45 5.62 11.55 4.19
N GLY A 46 5.99 12.74 4.69
CA GLY A 46 5.94 13.99 3.92
C GLY A 46 4.51 14.43 3.54
N ILE A 47 3.51 14.10 4.36
CA ILE A 47 2.10 14.44 4.13
C ILE A 47 1.52 15.26 5.29
N SER A 48 0.32 15.82 5.11
CA SER A 48 -0.33 16.58 6.18
C SER A 48 -0.93 15.65 7.25
N ARG A 49 -1.05 16.14 8.49
CA ARG A 49 -1.80 15.45 9.57
C ARG A 49 -3.25 15.16 9.16
N ALA A 50 -3.86 16.07 8.40
CA ALA A 50 -5.20 15.86 7.87
C ALA A 50 -5.27 14.68 6.89
N ALA A 51 -4.23 14.47 6.06
CA ALA A 51 -4.15 13.30 5.19
C ALA A 51 -4.05 12.00 5.99
N VAL A 52 -3.21 11.97 7.04
CA VAL A 52 -3.11 10.83 7.98
C VAL A 52 -4.47 10.52 8.62
N SER A 53 -5.16 11.54 9.15
CA SER A 53 -6.50 11.38 9.72
C SER A 53 -7.52 10.86 8.71
N GLN A 54 -7.46 11.31 7.45
CA GLN A 54 -8.35 10.82 6.39
C GLN A 54 -8.08 9.37 5.99
N TYR A 55 -6.82 8.92 6.06
CA TYR A 55 -6.46 7.52 5.87
C TYR A 55 -6.98 6.64 7.02
N MET A 56 -6.74 7.07 8.26
CA MET A 56 -7.24 6.39 9.47
C MET A 56 -8.76 6.24 9.44
N SER A 57 -9.49 7.32 9.09
CA SER A 57 -10.95 7.28 9.03
C SER A 57 -11.49 6.61 7.74
N ARG A 58 -10.62 6.00 6.93
CA ARG A 58 -10.90 5.42 5.61
C ARG A 58 -11.66 6.37 4.66
N LYS A 59 -11.62 7.69 4.87
CA LYS A 59 -12.12 8.68 3.89
C LYS A 59 -11.30 8.66 2.61
N ARG A 60 -10.02 8.28 2.72
CA ARG A 60 -9.15 7.86 1.62
C ARG A 60 -8.82 6.39 1.81
N GLY A 61 -8.84 5.61 0.73
CA GLY A 61 -8.56 4.18 0.80
C GLY A 61 -9.67 3.37 1.47
N SER A 62 -10.94 3.75 1.27
CA SER A 62 -12.12 3.02 1.76
C SER A 62 -12.37 1.68 1.06
N GLY A 63 -11.69 1.40 -0.06
CA GLY A 63 -11.86 0.14 -0.77
C GLY A 63 -11.37 -1.05 0.04
N GLU A 64 -12.08 -2.17 -0.07
CA GLU A 64 -11.60 -3.45 0.45
C GLU A 64 -10.49 -3.97 -0.46
N ILE A 65 -9.35 -4.32 0.13
CA ILE A 65 -8.27 -5.04 -0.57
C ILE A 65 -8.03 -6.36 0.15
N TYR A 66 -7.80 -7.40 -0.64
CA TYR A 66 -7.29 -8.65 -0.10
C TYR A 66 -5.78 -8.51 0.14
N ILE A 67 -5.37 -8.61 1.40
CA ILE A 67 -3.96 -8.59 1.80
C ILE A 67 -3.47 -10.05 1.85
N SER A 68 -2.78 -10.49 0.80
CA SER A 68 -2.04 -11.76 0.81
C SER A 68 -0.80 -11.66 1.68
N MET A 69 -0.22 -12.79 2.12
CA MET A 69 1.07 -12.80 2.84
C MET A 69 2.16 -11.98 2.12
N ASP A 70 2.37 -12.20 0.82
CA ASP A 70 3.36 -11.42 0.05
C ASP A 70 3.10 -9.90 0.08
N LEU A 71 1.84 -9.48 0.17
CA LEU A 71 1.48 -8.06 0.18
C LEU A 71 1.61 -7.49 1.60
N ASP A 72 1.31 -8.31 2.60
CA ASP A 72 1.51 -8.02 4.01
C ASP A 72 2.99 -7.74 4.31
N ASP A 73 3.88 -8.61 3.84
CA ASP A 73 5.33 -8.45 3.96
C ASP A 73 5.83 -7.15 3.31
N ILE A 74 5.25 -6.78 2.15
CA ILE A 74 5.55 -5.51 1.49
C ILE A 74 5.09 -4.32 2.34
N ILE A 75 3.91 -4.38 2.98
CA ILE A 75 3.42 -3.31 3.85
C ILE A 75 4.29 -3.19 5.10
N GLU A 76 4.72 -4.31 5.70
CA GLU A 76 5.63 -4.28 6.84
C GLU A 76 6.99 -3.70 6.48
N SER A 77 7.58 -4.13 5.37
CA SER A 77 8.83 -3.54 4.87
C SER A 77 8.68 -2.04 4.60
N TRP A 78 7.51 -1.60 4.12
CA TRP A 78 7.22 -0.18 3.94
C TRP A 78 7.12 0.56 5.29
N ALA A 79 6.42 -0.02 6.27
CA ALA A 79 6.30 0.56 7.61
C ALA A 79 7.66 0.73 8.28
N ASP A 80 8.51 -0.30 8.21
CA ASP A 80 9.86 -0.24 8.76
C ASP A 80 10.69 0.82 8.07
N GLY A 81 10.62 0.92 6.73
CA GLY A 81 11.34 1.97 6.01
C GLY A 81 10.87 3.39 6.31
N VAL A 82 9.58 3.58 6.62
CA VAL A 82 9.07 4.87 7.12
C VAL A 82 9.62 5.20 8.51
N ILE A 83 9.83 4.20 9.37
CA ILE A 83 10.32 4.38 10.75
C ILE A 83 11.83 4.64 10.76
N THR A 84 12.60 3.85 10.02
CA THR A 84 14.07 3.91 9.99
C THR A 84 14.58 5.02 9.06
N GLY A 85 13.80 5.37 8.03
CA GLY A 85 14.25 6.22 6.93
C GLY A 85 15.11 5.45 5.90
N GLU A 86 15.20 4.13 6.02
CA GLU A 86 16.01 3.26 5.17
C GLU A 86 15.13 2.25 4.42
N GLY A 87 15.48 1.94 3.17
CA GLY A 87 14.69 1.06 2.33
C GLY A 87 13.54 1.79 1.62
N SER A 88 13.04 1.16 0.57
CA SER A 88 11.97 1.74 -0.25
C SER A 88 11.12 0.64 -0.87
N VAL A 89 9.80 0.78 -0.73
CA VAL A 89 8.84 -0.01 -1.49
C VAL A 89 8.43 0.78 -2.73
N THR A 90 8.57 0.16 -3.90
CA THR A 90 8.18 0.78 -5.17
C THR A 90 6.78 0.35 -5.59
N ILE A 91 6.15 1.14 -6.45
CA ILE A 91 4.89 0.75 -7.12
C ILE A 91 5.06 -0.58 -7.86
N CYS A 92 6.26 -0.87 -8.38
CA CYS A 92 6.53 -2.11 -9.09
C CYS A 92 6.52 -3.33 -8.17
N ASP A 93 6.92 -3.20 -6.90
CA ASP A 93 6.87 -4.30 -5.93
C ASP A 93 5.41 -4.66 -5.62
N ILE A 94 4.58 -3.64 -5.38
CA ILE A 94 3.13 -3.78 -5.23
C ILE A 94 2.52 -4.40 -6.49
N CYS A 95 2.82 -3.86 -7.67
CA CYS A 95 2.31 -4.33 -8.96
C CYS A 95 2.64 -5.82 -9.20
N ARG A 96 3.90 -6.23 -8.98
CA ARG A 96 4.33 -7.61 -9.14
C ARG A 96 3.61 -8.55 -8.17
N CYS A 97 3.36 -8.10 -6.94
CA CYS A 97 2.61 -8.86 -5.96
C CYS A 97 1.14 -9.05 -6.38
N VAL A 98 0.42 -7.95 -6.65
CA VAL A 98 -1.01 -8.00 -6.97
C VAL A 98 -1.30 -8.72 -8.28
N GLN A 99 -0.42 -8.62 -9.27
CA GLN A 99 -0.58 -9.32 -10.54
C GLN A 99 -0.44 -10.84 -10.38
N LYS A 100 0.39 -11.34 -9.47
CA LYS A 100 0.44 -12.79 -9.15
C LYS A 100 -0.88 -13.25 -8.54
N VAL A 101 -1.45 -12.48 -7.60
CA VAL A 101 -2.71 -12.82 -6.93
C VAL A 101 -3.90 -12.78 -7.89
N ASN A 102 -3.98 -11.76 -8.74
CA ASN A 102 -5.05 -11.65 -9.76
C ASN A 102 -4.98 -12.78 -10.81
N GLN A 103 -3.81 -13.36 -11.06
CA GLN A 103 -3.68 -14.55 -11.91
C GLN A 103 -4.19 -15.82 -11.23
N ILE A 104 -4.19 -15.88 -9.89
CA ILE A 104 -4.72 -17.01 -9.11
C ILE A 104 -6.26 -16.96 -9.06
N THR A 105 -6.85 -15.77 -8.99
CA THR A 105 -8.32 -15.58 -8.91
C THR A 105 -9.02 -15.61 -10.26
N ARG A 106 -8.30 -15.38 -11.37
CA ARG A 106 -8.83 -15.61 -12.73
C ARG A 106 -8.79 -17.09 -13.09
N LYS A 107 -9.76 -17.88 -12.61
CA LYS A 107 -10.12 -19.13 -13.30
C LYS A 107 -10.54 -18.77 -14.74
N PRO A 108 -10.06 -19.50 -15.77
CA PRO A 108 -10.50 -19.29 -17.14
C PRO A 108 -12.01 -19.54 -17.21
N LYS A 109 -12.71 -18.63 -17.88
CA LYS A 109 -14.10 -18.83 -18.28
C LYS A 109 -14.14 -19.64 -19.57
#